data_AF-A0A960ZXG6-F1
#
_entry.id   AF-A0A960ZXG6-F1
#
_cell.length_a   1.000
_cell.length_b   1.000
_cell.length_c   1.000
_cell.angle_alpha   90.00
_cell.angle_beta   90.00
_cell.angle_gamma   90.00
#
_symmetry.space_group_name_H-M   'P 1'
#
loop_
_entity.id
_entity.type
_entity.pdbx_description
1 polymer ?
#
loop_
_entity_poly.entity_id
_entity_poly.type
_entity_poly.pdbx_seq_one_letter_code
_entity_poly.pdbx_strand_id
1 'polypeptide(L)'
;MQERGVSRQPLLEVLGAALVLIGLWSFAAYSFGILALPAPLAVFRHLFGEALIGIMPHLGISLYRILVGLSLSLLFAVPLGMILGQVPAIDRLLAPMIYLVYPIPKIVLLPLFLILVGIGDLSKILLICVIVFFQLLVSTRDAAKAIDPR
;
A
#
# COMPACT_ATOMS: atom_id res chain seq x y z
N MET A 1 8.48 23.62 -25.12
CA MET A 1 7.73 22.65 -24.28
C MET A 1 7.03 23.46 -23.22
N GLN A 2 5.70 23.42 -23.23
CA GLN A 2 4.81 24.44 -22.68
C GLN A 2 4.59 24.23 -21.18
N GLU A 3 5.14 25.14 -20.37
CA GLU A 3 4.83 25.26 -18.94
C GLU A 3 3.35 25.62 -18.80
N ARG A 4 2.50 24.61 -18.55
CA ARG A 4 1.11 24.84 -18.16
C ARG A 4 1.13 25.44 -16.76
N GLY A 5 0.92 26.75 -16.67
CA GLY A 5 0.65 27.44 -15.41
C GLY A 5 -0.46 26.70 -14.67
N VAL A 6 -0.12 26.22 -13.47
CA VAL A 6 -1.08 25.63 -12.53
C VAL A 6 -2.04 26.74 -12.13
N SER A 7 -3.14 26.85 -12.88
CA SER A 7 -4.22 27.79 -12.63
C SER A 7 -4.70 27.64 -11.19
N ARG A 8 -4.99 28.74 -10.50
CA ARG A 8 -5.51 28.80 -9.13
C ARG A 8 -6.96 28.30 -8.99
N GLN A 9 -7.43 27.47 -9.92
CA GLN A 9 -8.79 26.91 -10.00
C GLN A 9 -8.99 25.46 -9.47
N PRO A 10 -8.02 24.73 -8.87
CA PRO A 10 -8.21 23.31 -8.57
C PRO A 10 -9.22 23.08 -7.44
N LEU A 11 -9.39 24.04 -6.52
CA LEU A 11 -10.28 23.86 -5.37
C LEU A 11 -11.76 23.86 -5.77
N LEU A 12 -12.16 24.73 -6.72
CA LEU A 12 -13.55 24.80 -7.17
C LEU A 12 -13.95 23.55 -7.95
N GLU A 13 -13.05 23.02 -8.77
CA GLU A 13 -13.26 21.77 -9.49
C GLU A 13 -13.39 20.58 -8.53
N VAL A 14 -12.53 20.49 -7.52
CA VAL A 14 -12.59 19.44 -6.49
C VAL A 14 -13.86 19.55 -5.66
N LEU A 15 -14.25 20.75 -5.24
CA LEU A 15 -15.48 20.97 -4.48
C LEU A 15 -16.72 20.64 -5.34
N GLY A 16 -16.71 21.04 -6.61
CA GLY A 16 -17.77 20.69 -7.56
C GLY A 16 -17.91 19.19 -7.75
N ALA A 17 -16.79 18.47 -7.97
CA ALA A 17 -16.78 17.02 -8.08
C ALA A 17 -17.27 16.33 -6.79
N ALA A 18 -16.86 16.82 -5.61
CA ALA A 18 -17.31 16.29 -4.33
C ALA A 18 -18.82 16.48 -4.12
N LEU A 19 -19.36 17.65 -4.47
CA LEU A 19 -20.79 17.92 -4.39
C LEU A 19 -21.59 17.02 -5.32
N VAL A 20 -21.13 16.85 -6.56
CA VAL A 20 -21.77 15.93 -7.52
C VAL A 20 -21.76 14.49 -6.98
N LEU A 21 -20.64 14.04 -6.43
CA LEU A 21 -20.52 12.70 -5.85
C LEU A 21 -21.47 12.50 -4.66
N ILE A 22 -21.53 13.47 -3.73
CA ILE A 22 -22.44 13.42 -2.57
C ILE A 22 -23.90 13.48 -3.02
N GLY A 23 -24.20 14.27 -4.05
CA GLY A 23 -25.53 14.34 -4.66
C GLY A 23 -25.96 13.00 -5.27
N LEU A 24 -25.09 12.40 -6.09
CA LEU A 24 -25.32 11.08 -6.69
C LEU A 24 -25.48 9.98 -5.63
N TRP A 25 -24.64 10.00 -4.59
CA TRP A 25 -24.76 9.07 -3.46
C TRP A 25 -26.08 9.27 -2.71
N SER A 26 -26.47 10.51 -2.42
CA SER A 26 -27.75 10.82 -1.76
C SER A 26 -28.94 10.35 -2.60
N PHE A 27 -28.90 10.60 -3.91
CA PHE A 27 -29.92 10.15 -4.84
C PHE A 27 -30.02 8.62 -4.91
N ALA A 28 -28.88 7.93 -4.97
CA ALA A 28 -28.81 6.48 -4.93
C ALA A 28 -29.35 5.92 -3.61
N ALA A 29 -28.97 6.50 -2.47
CA ALA A 29 -29.45 6.08 -1.15
C ALA A 29 -30.98 6.19 -1.03
N TYR A 30 -31.57 7.23 -1.62
CA TYR A 30 -33.02 7.39 -1.66
C TYR A 30 -33.70 6.42 -2.65
N SER A 31 -33.07 6.16 -3.79
CA SER A 31 -33.63 5.33 -4.88
C SER A 31 -33.56 3.82 -4.59
N PHE A 32 -32.48 3.34 -3.97
CA PHE A 32 -32.27 1.92 -3.66
C PHE A 32 -32.77 1.51 -2.27
N GLY A 33 -33.19 2.48 -1.45
CA GLY A 33 -33.63 2.27 -0.08
C GLY A 33 -32.48 2.12 0.93
N ILE A 34 -32.74 2.55 2.16
CA ILE A 34 -31.78 2.62 3.28
C ILE A 34 -31.11 1.27 3.63
N LEU A 35 -31.75 0.14 3.29
CA LEU A 35 -31.22 -1.20 3.59
C LEU A 35 -30.03 -1.59 2.69
N ALA A 36 -29.91 -0.98 1.50
CA ALA A 36 -28.82 -1.24 0.57
C ALA A 36 -27.71 -0.18 0.65
N LEU A 37 -28.08 1.09 0.86
CA LEU A 37 -27.13 2.21 0.89
C LEU A 37 -27.58 3.31 1.87
N PRO A 38 -26.95 3.45 3.04
CA PRO A 38 -27.29 4.53 3.97
C PRO A 38 -26.94 5.91 3.37
N ALA A 39 -27.75 6.91 3.71
CA ALA A 39 -27.51 8.28 3.27
C ALA A 39 -26.16 8.82 3.80
N PRO A 40 -25.45 9.66 3.03
CA PRO A 40 -24.13 10.17 3.42
C PRO A 40 -24.11 10.77 4.83
N LEU A 41 -25.13 11.58 5.17
CA LEU A 41 -25.23 12.23 6.47
C LEU A 41 -25.35 11.23 7.63
N ALA A 42 -26.07 10.12 7.43
CA ALA A 42 -26.20 9.08 8.44
C ALA A 42 -24.86 8.37 8.68
N VAL A 43 -24.11 8.10 7.60
CA VAL A 43 -22.76 7.53 7.69
C VAL A 43 -21.81 8.47 8.43
N PHE A 44 -21.80 9.77 8.10
CA PHE A 44 -20.95 10.74 8.78
C PHE A 44 -21.30 10.88 10.27
N ARG A 45 -22.59 10.93 10.62
CA ARG A 45 -23.02 10.98 12.03
C ARG A 45 -22.58 9.75 12.81
N HIS A 46 -22.74 8.55 12.24
CA HIS A 46 -22.31 7.32 12.91
C HIS A 46 -20.78 7.24 13.02
N LEU A 47 -20.07 7.64 11.96
CA LEU A 47 -18.61 7.67 11.92
C LEU A 47 -18.05 8.58 13.03
N PHE A 48 -18.49 9.83 13.09
CA PHE A 48 -17.99 10.82 14.03
C PHE A 48 -18.61 10.73 15.43
N GLY A 49 -19.73 10.03 15.60
CA GLY A 49 -20.38 9.84 16.90
C GLY A 49 -19.81 8.68 17.70
N GLU A 50 -19.76 7.48 17.12
CA GLU A 50 -19.50 6.25 17.86
C GLU A 50 -18.46 5.34 17.18
N ALA A 51 -18.50 5.26 15.85
CA ALA A 51 -17.71 4.26 15.12
C ALA A 51 -16.20 4.54 15.17
N LEU A 52 -15.78 5.81 15.23
CA LEU A 52 -14.36 6.16 15.31
C LEU A 52 -13.64 5.48 16.47
N ILE A 53 -14.26 5.47 17.66
CA ILE A 53 -13.68 4.85 18.86
C ILE A 53 -13.58 3.33 18.68
N GLY A 54 -14.61 2.70 18.11
CA GLY A 54 -14.62 1.26 17.83
C GLY A 54 -13.60 0.83 16.76
N ILE A 55 -13.25 1.71 15.83
CA ILE A 55 -12.30 1.43 14.75
C ILE A 55 -10.84 1.60 15.19
N MET A 56 -10.55 2.42 16.22
CA MET A 56 -9.18 2.71 16.66
C MET A 56 -8.32 1.47 16.96
N PRO A 57 -8.81 0.44 17.70
CA PRO A 57 -8.02 -0.76 17.96
C PRO A 57 -7.65 -1.51 16.67
N HIS A 58 -8.59 -1.58 15.71
CA HIS A 58 -8.35 -2.23 14.42
C HIS A 58 -7.32 -1.46 13.57
N LEU A 59 -7.38 -0.13 13.59
CA LEU A 59 -6.35 0.71 12.96
C LEU A 59 -4.99 0.50 13.61
N GLY A 60 -4.93 0.47 14.95
CA GLY A 60 -3.69 0.24 15.69
C GLY A 60 -3.03 -1.08 15.32
N ILE A 61 -3.80 -2.17 15.28
CA ILE A 61 -3.30 -3.49 14.89
C ILE A 61 -2.86 -3.50 13.41
N SER A 62 -3.64 -2.89 12.52
CA SER A 62 -3.27 -2.79 11.11
C SER A 62 -1.96 -2.02 10.92
N LEU A 63 -1.83 -0.88 11.61
CA LEU A 63 -0.64 -0.05 11.56
C LEU A 63 0.58 -0.78 12.13
N TYR A 64 0.43 -1.46 13.27
CA TYR A 64 1.48 -2.29 13.86
C TYR A 64 2.03 -3.31 12.86
N ARG A 65 1.14 -4.08 12.19
CA ARG A 65 1.57 -5.09 11.22
C ARG A 65 2.35 -4.49 10.05
N ILE A 66 1.91 -3.32 9.56
CA ILE A 66 2.59 -2.61 8.47
C ILE A 66 3.97 -2.12 8.93
N LEU A 67 4.07 -1.50 10.10
CA LEU A 67 5.33 -0.95 10.62
C LEU A 67 6.36 -2.06 10.88
N VAL A 68 5.95 -3.16 11.51
CA VAL A 68 6.83 -4.31 11.72
C VAL A 68 7.26 -4.93 10.39
N GLY A 69 6.30 -5.16 9.48
CA GLY A 69 6.59 -5.75 8.18
C GLY A 69 7.57 -4.90 7.35
N LEU A 70 7.32 -3.59 7.29
CA LEU A 70 8.18 -2.64 6.61
C LEU A 70 9.57 -2.57 7.22
N SER A 71 9.67 -2.56 8.56
CA SER A 71 10.96 -2.51 9.26
C SER A 71 11.81 -3.73 8.96
N LEU A 72 11.21 -4.93 8.96
CA LEU A 72 11.88 -6.17 8.57
C LEU A 72 12.29 -6.13 7.10
N SER A 73 11.41 -5.69 6.20
CA SER A 73 11.76 -5.55 4.78
C SER A 73 12.93 -4.61 4.58
N LEU A 74 12.94 -3.43 5.21
CA LEU A 74 14.04 -2.47 5.11
C LEU A 74 15.35 -3.07 5.60
N LEU A 75 15.32 -3.74 6.76
CA LEU A 75 16.48 -4.35 7.39
C LEU A 75 17.20 -5.34 6.46
N PHE A 76 16.45 -6.12 5.66
CA PHE A 76 17.04 -7.11 4.77
C PHE A 76 17.19 -6.64 3.32
N ALA A 77 16.19 -5.94 2.78
CA ALA A 77 16.17 -5.54 1.37
C ALA A 77 17.18 -4.43 1.06
N VAL A 78 17.36 -3.46 1.96
CA VAL A 78 18.25 -2.32 1.70
C VAL A 78 19.71 -2.79 1.64
N PRO A 79 20.26 -3.51 2.63
CA PRO A 79 21.65 -3.98 2.54
C PRO A 79 21.88 -4.89 1.33
N LEU A 80 20.95 -5.82 1.06
CA LEU A 80 21.06 -6.71 -0.09
C LEU A 80 20.98 -5.94 -1.42
N GLY A 81 20.09 -4.94 -1.50
CA GLY A 81 19.95 -4.07 -2.66
C GLY A 81 21.21 -3.25 -2.91
N MET A 82 21.81 -2.71 -1.87
CA MET A 82 23.09 -2.00 -1.98
C MET A 82 24.20 -2.92 -2.49
N ILE A 83 24.31 -4.15 -1.97
CA ILE A 83 25.29 -5.15 -2.43
C ILE A 83 25.05 -5.48 -3.92
N LEU A 84 23.81 -5.76 -4.30
CA LEU A 84 23.44 -6.03 -5.71
C LEU A 84 23.73 -4.85 -6.63
N GLY A 85 23.56 -3.62 -6.15
CA GLY A 85 23.80 -2.45 -6.97
C GLY A 85 25.28 -2.13 -7.16
N GLN A 86 26.12 -2.42 -6.16
CA GLN A 86 27.54 -2.07 -6.16
C GLN A 86 28.45 -3.22 -6.63
N VAL A 87 27.97 -4.47 -6.63
CA VAL A 87 28.77 -5.66 -7.00
C VAL A 87 28.20 -6.32 -8.25
N PRO A 88 28.72 -6.01 -9.46
CA PRO A 88 28.17 -6.53 -10.73
C PRO A 88 28.18 -8.05 -10.88
N ALA A 89 29.07 -8.76 -10.16
CA ALA A 89 29.11 -10.22 -10.16
C ALA A 89 27.90 -10.83 -9.44
N ILE A 90 27.56 -10.30 -8.25
CA ILE A 90 26.41 -10.76 -7.46
C ILE A 90 25.12 -10.40 -8.17
N ASP A 91 25.06 -9.20 -8.75
CA ASP A 91 23.92 -8.77 -9.55
C ASP A 91 23.62 -9.72 -10.71
N ARG A 92 24.62 -10.05 -11.52
CA ARG A 92 24.44 -10.94 -12.68
C ARG A 92 23.96 -12.33 -12.28
N LEU A 93 24.35 -12.82 -11.10
CA LEU A 93 23.93 -14.11 -10.57
C LEU A 93 22.48 -14.09 -10.08
N LEU A 94 22.09 -13.06 -9.33
CA LEU A 94 20.78 -13.01 -8.64
C LEU A 94 19.69 -12.30 -9.44
N ALA A 95 20.04 -11.42 -10.38
CA ALA A 95 19.08 -10.67 -11.18
C ALA A 95 18.05 -11.56 -11.91
N PRO A 96 18.42 -12.69 -12.55
CA PRO A 96 17.44 -13.57 -13.18
C PRO A 96 16.39 -14.10 -12.20
N MET A 97 16.79 -14.46 -10.99
CA MET A 97 15.87 -14.94 -9.96
C MET A 97 14.96 -13.83 -9.44
N ILE A 98 15.52 -12.63 -9.21
CA ILE A 98 14.74 -11.47 -8.79
C ILE A 98 13.68 -11.13 -9.84
N TYR A 99 14.06 -11.05 -11.12
CA TYR A 99 13.11 -10.75 -12.20
C TYR A 99 12.10 -11.87 -12.47
N LEU A 100 12.40 -13.12 -12.13
CA LEU A 100 11.45 -14.22 -12.23
C LEU A 100 10.38 -14.15 -11.13
N VAL A 101 10.78 -13.79 -9.91
CA VAL A 101 9.88 -13.76 -8.74
C VAL A 101 9.11 -12.43 -8.67
N TYR A 102 9.69 -11.35 -9.18
CA TYR A 102 9.10 -10.01 -9.12
C TYR A 102 7.70 -9.88 -9.76
N PRO A 103 7.33 -10.57 -10.86
CA PRO A 103 5.97 -10.49 -11.44
C PRO A 103 4.94 -11.32 -10.66
N ILE A 104 5.39 -12.25 -9.81
CA ILE A 104 4.49 -13.19 -9.13
C ILE A 104 3.60 -12.40 -8.15
N PRO A 105 2.27 -12.59 -8.17
CA PRO A 105 1.37 -11.99 -7.19
C PRO A 105 1.64 -12.59 -5.80
N LYS A 106 2.32 -11.82 -4.94
CA LYS A 106 2.72 -12.29 -3.61
C LYS A 106 1.53 -12.57 -2.69
N ILE A 107 0.36 -11.96 -2.97
CA ILE A 107 -0.89 -12.23 -2.25
C ILE A 107 -1.28 -13.72 -2.29
N VAL A 108 -0.85 -14.47 -3.32
CA VAL A 108 -1.08 -15.91 -3.45
C VAL A 108 -0.31 -16.72 -2.40
N LEU A 109 0.69 -16.14 -1.74
CA LEU A 109 1.44 -16.78 -0.64
C LEU A 109 0.71 -16.73 0.70
N LEU A 110 -0.41 -15.99 0.81
CA LEU A 110 -1.16 -15.90 2.06
C LEU A 110 -1.57 -17.28 2.61
N PRO A 111 -2.18 -18.20 1.83
CA PRO A 111 -2.53 -19.53 2.31
C PRO A 111 -1.32 -20.33 2.78
N LEU A 112 -0.18 -20.21 2.09
CA LEU A 112 1.06 -20.87 2.49
C LEU A 112 1.52 -20.39 3.87
N PHE A 113 1.56 -19.08 4.11
CA PHE A 113 1.91 -18.56 5.43
C PHE A 113 0.91 -18.97 6.50
N LEU A 114 -0.39 -19.00 6.19
CA LEU A 114 -1.40 -19.49 7.14
C LEU A 114 -1.17 -20.95 7.53
N ILE A 115 -0.74 -21.80 6.60
CA ILE A 115 -0.44 -23.22 6.89
C ILE A 115 0.85 -23.34 7.71
N LEU A 116 1.90 -22.58 7.36
CA LEU A 116 3.22 -22.72 7.98
C LEU A 116 3.30 -22.13 9.39
N VAL A 117 2.76 -20.93 9.59
CA VAL A 117 2.87 -20.18 10.86
C VAL A 117 1.52 -19.99 11.56
N GLY A 118 0.44 -20.51 10.98
CA GLY A 118 -0.90 -20.43 11.56
C GLY A 118 -1.67 -19.16 11.22
N ILE A 119 -2.93 -19.14 11.68
CA ILE A 119 -3.82 -17.99 11.59
C ILE A 119 -3.41 -16.97 12.65
N GLY A 120 -3.00 -15.77 12.23
CA GLY A 120 -2.63 -14.73 13.18
C GLY A 120 -2.00 -13.51 12.52
N ASP A 121 -1.32 -12.71 13.33
CA ASP A 121 -0.65 -11.50 12.87
C ASP A 121 0.64 -11.82 12.15
N LEU A 122 1.35 -12.85 12.60
CA LEU A 122 2.62 -13.27 12.02
C LEU A 122 2.50 -13.62 10.53
N SER A 123 1.46 -14.37 10.12
CA SER A 123 1.24 -14.70 8.70
C SER A 123 1.00 -13.45 7.84
N LYS A 124 0.30 -12.44 8.38
CA LYS A 124 0.05 -11.17 7.69
C LYS A 124 1.32 -10.31 7.63
N ILE A 125 2.09 -10.27 8.71
CA ILE A 125 3.37 -9.55 8.78
C ILE A 125 4.35 -10.15 7.78
N LEU A 126 4.52 -11.48 7.74
CA LEU A 126 5.41 -12.14 6.76
C LEU A 126 4.99 -11.87 5.32
N LEU A 127 3.68 -11.86 5.05
CA LEU A 127 3.17 -11.50 3.74
C LEU A 127 3.53 -10.05 3.36
N ILE A 128 3.32 -9.09 4.27
CA ILE A 128 3.71 -7.68 4.07
C ILE A 128 5.23 -7.60 3.83
N CYS A 129 6.02 -8.31 4.65
CA CYS A 129 7.47 -8.35 4.52
C CYS A 129 7.88 -8.75 3.10
N VAL A 130 7.32 -9.83 2.57
CA VAL A 130 7.67 -10.36 1.24
C VAL A 130 7.20 -9.44 0.13
N ILE A 131 5.99 -8.87 0.22
CA ILE A 131 5.47 -7.90 -0.77
C ILE A 131 6.43 -6.71 -0.88
N VAL A 132 6.77 -6.11 0.26
CA VAL A 132 7.54 -4.87 0.31
C VAL A 132 9.04 -5.13 0.06
N PHE A 133 9.55 -6.29 0.49
CA PHE A 133 10.97 -6.67 0.34
C PHE A 133 11.44 -6.58 -1.11
N PHE A 134 10.72 -7.18 -2.06
CA PHE A 134 11.15 -7.17 -3.47
C PHE A 134 11.09 -5.77 -4.09
N GLN A 135 10.08 -4.96 -3.72
CA GLN A 135 9.98 -3.59 -4.21
C GLN A 135 11.15 -2.74 -3.70
N LEU A 136 11.46 -2.83 -2.41
CA LEU A 136 12.59 -2.14 -1.81
C LEU A 136 13.91 -2.63 -2.39
N LEU A 137 14.09 -3.96 -2.53
CA LEU A 137 15.30 -4.57 -3.05
C LEU A 137 15.65 -4.04 -4.44
N VAL A 138 14.68 -4.06 -5.37
CA VAL A 138 14.86 -3.58 -6.74
C VAL A 138 15.11 -2.07 -6.75
N SER A 139 14.31 -1.30 -6.02
CA SER A 139 14.46 0.16 -5.95
C SER A 139 15.83 0.57 -5.38
N THR A 140 16.28 -0.06 -4.30
CA THR A 140 17.58 0.22 -3.68
C THR A 140 18.73 -0.24 -4.56
N ARG A 141 18.62 -1.40 -5.22
CA ARG A 141 19.61 -1.88 -6.19
C ARG A 141 19.80 -0.90 -7.32
N ASP A 142 18.72 -0.48 -7.95
CA ASP A 142 18.77 0.40 -9.12
C ASP A 142 19.30 1.80 -8.72
N ALA A 143 18.90 2.30 -7.54
CA ALA A 143 19.48 3.52 -6.98
C ALA A 143 20.98 3.38 -6.68
N ALA A 144 21.41 2.25 -6.12
CA ALA A 144 22.82 1.98 -5.84
C ALA A 144 23.66 1.85 -7.11
N LYS A 145 23.13 1.28 -8.20
CA LYS A 145 23.80 1.22 -9.51
C LYS A 145 24.03 2.59 -10.16
N ALA A 146 23.14 3.54 -9.88
CA ALA A 146 23.24 4.90 -10.44
C ALA A 146 24.38 5.72 -9.82
N ILE A 147 24.99 5.23 -8.73
CA ILE A 147 26.12 5.87 -8.07
C ILE A 147 27.41 5.38 -8.76
N ASP A 148 28.14 6.31 -9.37
CA ASP A 148 29.40 6.04 -10.08
C ASP A 148 30.44 5.42 -9.11
N PRO A 149 30.90 4.17 -9.34
CA PRO A 149 31.95 3.57 -8.54
C PRO A 149 33.27 4.26 -8.88
N ARG A 150 33.73 5.15 -8.00
CA ARG A 150 35.05 5.80 -8.09
C ARG A 150 36.19 4.79 -8.03
#